data_AF-A0A0W8CVF0-F1
#
_entry.id   AF-A0A0W8CVF0-F1
#
_cell.length_a   1.000
_cell.length_b   1.000
_cell.length_c   1.000
_cell.angle_alpha   90.00
_cell.angle_beta   90.00
_cell.angle_gamma   90.00
#
_symmetry.space_group_name_H-M   'P 1'
#
loop_
_entity.id
_entity.type
_entity.pdbx_description
1 polymer ?
#
loop_
_entity_poly.entity_id
_entity_poly.type
_entity_poly.pdbx_seq_one_letter_code
_entity_poly.pdbx_strand_id
1 'polypeptide(L)'
;MIVPMNRDIWAMILGGQLIQDWATPKEVRCAGNKVDKEPCYRRVTIPDYPYCMVQHDSRVIYCDPKEFRQANLRDRMFELIRTRDGDRDPYNAGQMIMDSAAFHLEHIGEAQIAAFMCQLKIFQDTEERDDIVEFYRDEVVNAMPNLCITSKDTNKKKGKATTNALGEMMIYSLKTYDQPDVRALDDICATAFNVPIVKSFNDHLCGEKLSRNSTKAIRRETGQALQRWKNAFLDHGETPIYEEFGRQTQMVYTAFDLHVVD
;
A
#
# COMPACT_ATOMS: atom_id res chain seq x y z
N MET A 1 2.84 -5.88 -65.49
CA MET A 1 3.99 -5.55 -64.63
C MET A 1 3.41 -5.09 -63.31
N ILE A 2 3.39 -5.89 -62.26
CA ILE A 2 4.56 -6.42 -61.54
C ILE A 2 4.37 -7.93 -61.28
N VAL A 3 5.43 -8.69 -61.52
CA VAL A 3 5.57 -10.13 -61.28
C VAL A 3 5.84 -10.35 -59.78
N PRO A 4 5.27 -11.39 -59.15
CA PRO A 4 5.54 -11.70 -57.74
C PRO A 4 6.89 -12.40 -57.61
N MET A 5 7.77 -11.92 -56.72
CA MET A 5 9.03 -12.60 -56.40
C MET A 5 9.02 -13.12 -54.96
N ASN A 6 8.77 -14.43 -54.92
CA ASN A 6 9.17 -15.50 -54.01
C ASN A 6 9.49 -15.25 -52.52
N ARG A 7 8.65 -15.91 -51.71
CA ARG A 7 9.00 -16.58 -50.46
C ARG A 7 10.07 -17.66 -50.71
N ASP A 8 10.94 -17.80 -49.72
CA ASP A 8 11.71 -19.00 -49.38
C ASP A 8 12.68 -19.56 -50.44
N ILE A 9 13.99 -19.43 -50.18
CA ILE A 9 15.00 -20.52 -50.15
C ILE A 9 16.38 -19.87 -50.00
N TRP A 10 16.80 -19.73 -48.74
CA TRP A 10 18.10 -20.20 -48.26
C TRP A 10 17.88 -20.76 -46.85
N ALA A 11 17.05 -21.80 -46.81
CA ALA A 11 16.84 -22.58 -45.62
C ALA A 11 18.06 -23.47 -45.32
N MET A 12 18.23 -23.75 -44.02
CA MET A 12 18.91 -24.91 -43.40
C MET A 12 20.43 -24.79 -43.23
N ILE A 13 21.06 -25.13 -42.10
CA ILE A 13 20.83 -26.23 -41.13
C ILE A 13 21.49 -25.73 -39.79
N LEU A 14 20.79 -25.47 -38.68
CA LEU A 14 20.45 -26.41 -37.60
C LEU A 14 19.66 -25.62 -36.51
N GLY A 15 18.44 -26.04 -36.21
CA GLY A 15 17.88 -25.99 -34.84
C GLY A 15 17.58 -24.66 -34.13
N GLY A 16 17.46 -23.53 -34.83
CA GLY A 16 17.18 -22.23 -34.20
C GLY A 16 15.70 -21.83 -34.30
N GLN A 17 14.91 -22.17 -33.29
CA GLN A 17 13.53 -21.69 -33.13
C GLN A 17 13.53 -20.16 -32.98
N LEU A 18 13.04 -19.42 -33.99
CA LEU A 18 12.69 -18.02 -33.86
C LEU A 18 11.46 -17.92 -32.95
N ILE A 19 11.68 -17.88 -31.63
CA ILE A 19 10.64 -17.61 -30.65
C ILE A 19 10.44 -16.09 -30.60
N GLN A 20 9.23 -15.67 -31.00
CA GLN A 20 8.69 -14.35 -30.73
C GLN A 20 8.60 -14.13 -29.21
N ASP A 21 9.58 -13.46 -28.63
CA ASP A 21 9.67 -13.25 -27.18
C ASP A 21 9.12 -11.88 -26.75
N TRP A 22 7.92 -11.54 -27.23
CA TRP A 22 7.19 -10.37 -26.74
C TRP A 22 6.36 -10.77 -25.51
N ALA A 23 6.89 -10.42 -24.34
CA ALA A 23 6.19 -10.29 -23.05
C ALA A 23 6.14 -11.51 -22.09
N THR A 24 7.29 -12.07 -21.74
CA THR A 24 7.50 -12.68 -20.41
C THR A 24 8.38 -11.75 -19.56
N PRO A 25 7.93 -11.30 -18.37
CA PRO A 25 8.78 -10.52 -17.47
C PRO A 25 10.03 -11.32 -17.11
N LYS A 26 11.23 -10.82 -17.45
CA LYS A 26 12.49 -11.46 -17.06
C LYS A 26 12.60 -11.48 -15.54
N GLU A 27 12.79 -12.67 -14.98
CA GLU A 27 13.10 -12.81 -13.55
C GLU A 27 14.53 -12.33 -13.32
N VAL A 28 14.70 -11.33 -12.45
CA VAL A 28 16.01 -10.77 -12.09
C VAL A 28 16.27 -11.07 -10.63
N ARG A 29 17.52 -11.40 -10.28
CA ARG A 29 17.92 -11.63 -8.89
C ARG A 29 17.75 -10.34 -8.08
N CYS A 30 17.09 -10.44 -6.93
CA CYS A 30 17.04 -9.36 -5.94
C CYS A 30 18.45 -9.13 -5.36
N ALA A 31 18.83 -7.87 -5.15
CA ALA A 31 20.07 -7.52 -4.46
C ALA A 31 20.04 -7.80 -2.93
N GLY A 32 18.85 -8.06 -2.37
CA GLY A 32 18.67 -8.46 -0.98
C GLY A 32 18.50 -9.97 -0.84
N ASN A 33 18.67 -10.47 0.38
CA ASN A 33 18.43 -11.86 0.72
C ASN A 33 17.04 -12.00 1.37
N LYS A 34 16.39 -13.15 1.17
CA LYS A 34 15.30 -13.55 2.07
C LYS A 34 15.86 -13.79 3.48
N VAL A 35 14.98 -13.72 4.48
CA VAL A 35 15.32 -13.99 5.89
C VAL A 35 15.91 -15.42 6.07
N ASP A 36 15.50 -16.37 5.23
CA ASP A 36 15.96 -17.76 5.21
C ASP A 36 17.25 -17.99 4.39
N LYS A 37 17.89 -16.92 3.89
CA LYS A 37 19.10 -16.93 3.04
C LYS A 37 18.93 -17.53 1.65
N GLU A 38 17.71 -17.90 1.25
CA GLU A 38 17.44 -18.31 -0.13
C GLU A 38 17.46 -17.09 -1.07
N PRO A 39 17.92 -17.24 -2.33
CA PRO A 39 17.90 -16.15 -3.29
C PRO A 39 16.45 -15.62 -3.53
N CYS A 40 16.21 -14.32 -3.34
CA CYS A 40 14.98 -13.69 -3.83
C CYS A 40 15.13 -13.42 -5.33
N TYR A 41 14.11 -13.77 -6.11
CA TYR A 41 13.98 -13.38 -7.51
C TYR A 41 12.77 -12.47 -7.66
N ARG A 42 12.86 -11.48 -8.54
CA ARG A 42 11.77 -10.53 -8.83
C ARG A 42 11.31 -10.64 -10.26
N ARG A 43 10.00 -10.47 -10.47
CA ARG A 43 9.52 -9.87 -11.71
C ARG A 43 9.80 -8.38 -11.63
N VAL A 44 10.46 -7.83 -12.64
CA VAL A 44 10.84 -6.42 -12.67
C VAL A 44 9.60 -5.55 -12.84
N THR A 45 9.05 -5.02 -11.73
CA THR A 45 7.95 -4.03 -11.78
C THR A 45 8.48 -2.61 -11.91
N ILE A 46 9.64 -2.31 -11.30
CA ILE A 46 10.38 -1.04 -11.42
C ILE A 46 11.79 -1.37 -11.93
N PRO A 47 12.11 -1.10 -13.21
CA PRO A 47 13.37 -1.49 -13.86
C PRO A 47 14.62 -1.20 -13.05
N ASP A 48 14.71 0.01 -12.50
CA ASP A 48 15.95 0.51 -11.89
C ASP A 48 16.01 0.35 -10.36
N TYR A 49 15.06 -0.35 -9.75
CA TYR A 49 15.11 -0.64 -8.31
C TYR A 49 15.67 -2.05 -8.07
N PRO A 50 16.81 -2.24 -7.38
CA PRO A 50 17.51 -3.52 -7.35
C PRO A 50 16.88 -4.58 -6.42
N TYR A 51 15.87 -4.22 -5.63
CA TYR A 51 15.21 -5.12 -4.68
C TYR A 51 13.85 -5.63 -5.17
N CYS A 52 13.44 -6.81 -4.71
CA CYS A 52 12.16 -7.42 -5.04
C CYS A 52 10.98 -6.76 -4.29
N MET A 53 11.27 -6.20 -3.11
CA MET A 53 10.38 -5.36 -2.32
C MET A 53 11.20 -4.45 -1.40
N VAL A 54 10.58 -3.39 -0.90
CA VAL A 54 11.21 -2.38 -0.03
C VAL A 54 11.87 -2.99 1.21
N GLN A 55 11.25 -4.02 1.79
CA GLN A 55 11.72 -4.70 3.01
C GLN A 55 13.08 -5.37 2.85
N HIS A 56 13.52 -5.63 1.61
CA HIS A 56 14.82 -6.23 1.33
C HIS A 56 15.93 -5.20 1.14
N ASP A 57 15.60 -3.91 1.09
CA ASP A 57 16.57 -2.83 1.01
C ASP A 57 17.06 -2.49 2.42
N SER A 58 18.35 -2.70 2.69
CA SER A 58 18.95 -2.51 4.00
C SER A 58 18.95 -1.06 4.49
N ARG A 59 18.64 -0.10 3.60
CA ARG A 59 18.46 1.31 3.97
C ARG A 59 17.14 1.55 4.72
N VAL A 60 16.22 0.59 4.68
CA VAL A 60 14.92 0.66 5.35
C VAL A 60 14.98 -0.13 6.65
N ILE A 61 14.77 0.57 7.77
CA ILE A 61 14.51 -0.08 9.05
C ILE A 61 13.05 -0.51 9.02
N TYR A 62 12.80 -1.80 8.81
CA TYR A 62 11.44 -2.32 8.65
C TYR A 62 10.63 -2.19 9.94
N CYS A 63 9.42 -1.64 9.82
CA CYS A 63 8.42 -1.62 10.89
C CYS A 63 7.29 -2.59 10.52
N ASP A 64 7.03 -3.60 11.36
CA ASP A 64 5.99 -4.59 11.06
C ASP A 64 4.61 -3.96 11.35
N PRO A 65 3.67 -3.94 10.38
CA PRO A 65 2.30 -3.47 10.62
C PRO A 65 1.59 -4.15 11.80
N LYS A 66 2.06 -5.32 12.26
CA LYS A 66 1.54 -5.98 13.46
C LYS A 66 1.85 -5.23 14.76
N GLU A 67 2.87 -4.39 14.81
CA GLU A 67 3.19 -3.55 15.98
C GLU A 67 1.99 -2.65 16.36
N PHE A 68 1.20 -2.24 15.38
CA PHE A 68 0.03 -1.37 15.56
C PHE A 68 -1.28 -2.12 15.80
N ARG A 69 -1.25 -3.46 15.95
CA ARG A 69 -2.47 -4.27 16.12
C ARG A 69 -2.67 -4.66 17.56
N GLN A 70 -3.91 -4.61 18.02
CA GLN A 70 -4.29 -5.16 19.32
C GLN A 70 -4.63 -6.65 19.23
N ALA A 71 -4.17 -7.43 20.22
CA ALA A 71 -4.51 -8.83 20.35
C ALA A 71 -6.02 -9.01 20.59
N ASN A 72 -6.59 -10.08 20.02
CA ASN A 72 -8.01 -10.45 20.16
C ASN A 72 -9.00 -9.35 19.74
N LEU A 73 -8.58 -8.35 18.94
CA LEU A 73 -9.43 -7.25 18.51
C LEU A 73 -10.68 -7.74 17.76
N ARG A 74 -10.52 -8.75 16.91
CA ARG A 74 -11.64 -9.36 16.18
C ARG A 74 -12.71 -9.87 17.14
N ASP A 75 -12.34 -10.68 18.11
CA ASP A 75 -13.29 -11.32 19.03
C ASP A 75 -14.01 -10.28 19.90
N ARG A 76 -13.33 -9.17 20.22
CA ARG A 76 -13.89 -8.06 21.00
C ARG A 76 -14.82 -7.15 20.20
N MET A 77 -14.48 -6.86 18.95
CA MET A 77 -15.10 -5.77 18.20
C MET A 77 -16.09 -6.24 17.13
N PHE A 78 -16.05 -7.50 16.68
CA PHE A 78 -16.86 -7.93 15.54
C PHE A 78 -18.36 -7.68 15.75
N GLU A 79 -18.94 -8.15 16.86
CA GLU A 79 -20.38 -7.95 17.13
C GLU A 79 -20.72 -6.48 17.44
N LEU A 80 -19.79 -5.71 18.01
CA LEU A 80 -19.99 -4.27 18.25
C LEU A 80 -20.07 -3.49 16.93
N ILE A 81 -19.16 -3.77 16.00
CA ILE A 81 -19.15 -3.17 14.67
C ILE A 81 -20.38 -3.61 13.88
N ARG A 82 -20.75 -4.89 13.95
CA ARG A 82 -21.99 -5.40 13.34
C ARG A 82 -23.23 -4.71 13.90
N THR A 83 -23.27 -4.43 15.20
CA THR A 83 -24.38 -3.68 15.82
C THR A 83 -24.40 -2.22 15.35
N ARG A 84 -23.23 -1.59 15.21
CA ARG A 84 -23.11 -0.19 14.75
C ARG A 84 -23.51 0.00 13.30
N ASP A 85 -23.02 -0.87 12.41
CA ASP A 85 -23.14 -0.70 10.95
C ASP A 85 -24.27 -1.55 10.34
N GLY A 86 -24.82 -2.47 11.12
CA GLY A 86 -25.67 -3.56 10.65
C GLY A 86 -24.89 -4.61 9.86
N ASP A 87 -25.60 -5.42 9.09
CA ASP A 87 -25.02 -6.42 8.18
C ASP A 87 -24.48 -5.79 6.87
N ARG A 88 -24.01 -4.54 6.91
CA ARG A 88 -23.58 -3.80 5.72
C ARG A 88 -22.06 -3.88 5.53
N ASP A 89 -21.63 -4.24 4.32
CA ASP A 89 -20.24 -4.07 3.90
C ASP A 89 -20.04 -2.64 3.35
N PRO A 90 -19.22 -1.79 3.98
CA PRO A 90 -19.06 -0.39 3.54
C PRO A 90 -18.42 -0.27 2.15
N TYR A 91 -17.69 -1.30 1.70
CA TYR A 91 -17.07 -1.32 0.38
C TYR A 91 -17.98 -1.92 -0.70
N ASN A 92 -19.03 -2.63 -0.30
CA ASN A 92 -19.93 -3.33 -1.21
C ASN A 92 -21.39 -3.15 -0.77
N ALA A 93 -21.98 -1.99 -1.09
CA ALA A 93 -23.32 -1.60 -0.62
C ALA A 93 -24.47 -2.57 -0.99
N GLY A 94 -24.27 -3.49 -1.94
CA GLY A 94 -25.22 -4.54 -2.31
C GLY A 94 -24.99 -5.90 -1.64
N GLN A 95 -23.93 -6.03 -0.84
CA GLN A 95 -23.54 -7.27 -0.19
C GLN A 95 -23.88 -7.20 1.30
N MET A 96 -24.73 -8.13 1.75
CA MET A 96 -25.01 -8.31 3.17
C MET A 96 -24.02 -9.28 3.81
N ILE A 97 -23.69 -9.03 5.07
CA ILE A 97 -22.87 -9.90 5.90
C ILE A 97 -23.75 -11.08 6.36
N MET A 98 -23.85 -12.12 5.53
CA MET A 98 -24.69 -13.29 5.83
C MET A 98 -23.92 -14.42 6.53
N ASP A 99 -22.60 -14.49 6.38
CA ASP A 99 -21.74 -15.54 6.92
C ASP A 99 -20.48 -14.95 7.59
N SER A 100 -20.37 -15.05 8.91
CA SER A 100 -19.21 -14.56 9.66
C SER A 100 -17.88 -15.21 9.26
N ALA A 101 -17.91 -16.37 8.59
CA ALA A 101 -16.70 -17.04 8.12
C ALA A 101 -16.12 -16.41 6.85
N ALA A 102 -16.93 -15.75 6.01
CA ALA A 102 -16.50 -15.09 4.77
C ALA A 102 -16.11 -13.61 4.97
N PHE A 103 -16.42 -13.05 6.13
CA PHE A 103 -16.19 -11.64 6.47
C PHE A 103 -15.26 -11.50 7.66
N HIS A 104 -14.42 -10.47 7.63
CA HIS A 104 -13.43 -10.18 8.67
C HIS A 104 -13.62 -8.77 9.19
N LEU A 105 -13.26 -8.58 10.46
CA LEU A 105 -12.98 -7.25 10.99
C LEU A 105 -11.75 -6.71 10.26
N GLU A 106 -11.84 -5.48 9.77
CA GLU A 106 -10.80 -4.81 9.02
C GLU A 106 -10.54 -3.40 9.57
N HIS A 107 -9.31 -2.93 9.40
CA HIS A 107 -8.91 -1.54 9.56
C HIS A 107 -9.11 -0.74 8.26
N ILE A 108 -9.97 0.28 8.28
CA ILE A 108 -10.27 1.16 7.15
C ILE A 108 -9.00 1.89 6.68
N GLY A 109 -8.37 2.64 7.59
CA GLY A 109 -6.96 3.04 7.49
C GLY A 109 -6.09 1.87 7.91
N GLU A 110 -5.34 1.32 6.96
CA GLU A 110 -4.52 0.11 7.16
C GLU A 110 -3.33 0.37 8.09
N ALA A 111 -3.00 -0.59 8.96
CA ALA A 111 -1.79 -0.53 9.78
C ALA A 111 -0.50 -0.40 8.96
N GLN A 112 -0.53 -0.83 7.69
CA GLN A 112 0.55 -0.66 6.71
C GLN A 112 0.90 0.83 6.49
N ILE A 113 -0.10 1.72 6.58
CA ILE A 113 0.08 3.16 6.43
C ILE A 113 0.83 3.73 7.64
N ALA A 114 0.43 3.33 8.87
CA ALA A 114 1.13 3.70 10.11
C ALA A 114 2.59 3.21 10.10
N ALA A 115 2.80 1.93 9.73
CA ALA A 115 4.13 1.36 9.58
C ALA A 115 4.98 2.13 8.57
N PHE A 116 4.42 2.48 7.40
CA PHE A 116 5.13 3.25 6.39
C PHE A 116 5.62 4.60 6.93
N MET A 117 4.76 5.36 7.62
CA MET A 117 5.14 6.66 8.19
C MET A 117 6.22 6.51 9.26
N CYS A 118 6.14 5.47 10.10
CA CYS A 118 7.16 5.17 11.10
C CYS A 118 8.50 4.67 10.52
N GLN A 119 8.56 4.35 9.22
CA GLN A 119 9.82 4.02 8.55
C GLN A 119 10.52 5.26 7.97
N LEU A 120 9.86 6.42 7.91
CA LEU A 120 10.48 7.67 7.49
C LEU A 120 11.39 8.19 8.62
N LYS A 121 12.60 8.65 8.28
CA LYS A 121 13.56 9.12 9.28
C LYS A 121 13.18 10.49 9.84
N ILE A 122 12.34 10.48 10.87
CA ILE A 122 11.83 11.69 11.53
C ILE A 122 12.03 11.67 13.05
N PHE A 123 12.22 10.48 13.64
CA PHE A 123 12.39 10.31 15.07
C PHE A 123 13.78 10.74 15.54
N GLN A 124 13.85 11.40 16.69
CA GLN A 124 15.11 11.76 17.34
C GLN A 124 15.76 10.55 18.02
N ASP A 125 14.93 9.69 18.62
CA ASP A 125 15.36 8.50 19.34
C ASP A 125 14.27 7.40 19.32
N THR A 126 14.53 6.31 20.04
CA THR A 126 13.61 5.17 20.14
C THR A 126 12.42 5.42 21.05
N GLU A 127 12.55 6.31 22.05
CA GLU A 127 11.47 6.62 22.99
C GLU A 127 10.36 7.38 22.25
N GLU A 128 10.73 8.42 21.49
CA GLU A 128 9.79 9.17 20.64
C GLU A 128 9.10 8.27 19.60
N ARG A 129 9.82 7.28 19.06
CA ARG A 129 9.24 6.26 18.16
C ARG A 129 8.22 5.39 18.90
N ASP A 130 8.57 4.88 20.06
CA ASP A 130 7.73 3.95 20.81
C ASP A 130 6.45 4.64 21.29
N ASP A 131 6.53 5.91 21.70
CA ASP A 131 5.37 6.75 22.05
C ASP A 131 4.39 6.89 20.87
N ILE A 132 4.91 7.19 19.67
CA ILE A 132 4.07 7.30 18.47
C ILE A 132 3.48 5.94 18.08
N VAL A 133 4.22 4.85 18.22
CA VAL A 133 3.72 3.50 17.95
C VAL A 133 2.58 3.15 18.92
N GLU A 134 2.74 3.47 20.20
CA GLU A 134 1.71 3.30 21.23
C GLU A 134 0.46 4.12 20.92
N PHE A 135 0.63 5.42 20.62
CA PHE A 135 -0.48 6.29 20.24
C PHE A 135 -1.22 5.78 19.00
N TYR A 136 -0.49 5.39 17.95
CA TYR A 136 -1.12 4.77 16.77
C TYR A 136 -1.92 3.53 17.14
N ARG A 137 -1.33 2.64 17.94
CA ARG A 137 -1.97 1.37 18.31
C ARG A 137 -3.24 1.63 19.13
N ASP A 138 -3.19 2.51 20.11
CA ASP A 138 -4.22 2.58 21.13
C ASP A 138 -5.30 3.62 20.81
N GLU A 139 -4.95 4.74 20.15
CA GLU A 139 -5.87 5.85 19.89
C GLU A 139 -6.30 5.97 18.42
N VAL A 140 -5.56 5.38 17.46
CA VAL A 140 -5.75 5.67 16.02
C VAL A 140 -6.16 4.44 15.22
N VAL A 141 -5.27 3.45 15.08
CA VAL A 141 -5.47 2.27 14.21
C VAL A 141 -6.57 1.39 14.75
N ASN A 142 -6.58 1.06 16.04
CA ASN A 142 -7.58 0.15 16.62
C ASN A 142 -8.84 0.86 17.13
N ALA A 143 -8.95 2.17 16.92
CA ALA A 143 -10.12 2.94 17.31
C ALA A 143 -11.37 2.48 16.55
N MET A 144 -12.51 2.44 17.24
CA MET A 144 -13.78 1.97 16.67
C MET A 144 -14.13 2.64 15.31
N PRO A 145 -13.96 3.97 15.10
CA PRO A 145 -14.24 4.61 13.81
C PRO A 145 -13.33 4.17 12.65
N ASN A 146 -12.21 3.50 12.93
CA ASN A 146 -11.30 2.94 11.94
C ASN A 146 -11.59 1.46 11.64
N LEU A 147 -12.58 0.85 12.29
CA LEU A 147 -12.91 -0.56 12.11
C LEU A 147 -14.18 -0.74 11.29
N CYS A 148 -14.20 -1.73 10.41
CA CYS A 148 -15.38 -2.16 9.67
C CYS A 148 -15.41 -3.68 9.46
N ILE A 149 -16.51 -4.20 8.91
CA ILE A 149 -16.60 -5.59 8.48
C ILE A 149 -16.75 -5.63 6.96
N THR A 150 -15.91 -6.41 6.30
CA THR A 150 -15.98 -6.62 4.85
C THR A 150 -15.54 -8.04 4.48
N SER A 151 -15.73 -8.40 3.21
CA SER A 151 -15.32 -9.70 2.71
C SER A 151 -13.79 -9.88 2.76
N LYS A 152 -13.33 -11.10 3.01
CA LYS A 152 -11.88 -11.40 3.01
C LYS A 152 -11.20 -11.07 1.69
N ASP A 153 -11.90 -11.23 0.57
CA ASP A 153 -11.35 -10.95 -0.76
C ASP A 153 -11.15 -9.45 -0.96
N THR A 154 -12.15 -8.63 -0.59
CA THR A 154 -12.03 -7.16 -0.64
C THR A 154 -10.91 -6.67 0.26
N ASN A 155 -10.85 -7.16 1.50
CA ASN A 155 -9.78 -6.85 2.45
C ASN A 155 -8.40 -7.16 1.86
N LYS A 156 -8.21 -8.38 1.35
CA LYS A 156 -6.95 -8.81 0.75
C LYS A 156 -6.53 -7.92 -0.43
N LYS A 157 -7.47 -7.54 -1.30
CA LYS A 157 -7.21 -6.69 -2.46
C LYS A 157 -6.85 -5.25 -2.04
N LYS A 158 -7.59 -4.67 -1.09
CA LYS A 158 -7.28 -3.35 -0.52
C LYS A 158 -5.92 -3.33 0.17
N GLY A 159 -5.63 -4.31 1.00
CA GLY A 159 -4.34 -4.44 1.67
C GLY A 159 -3.18 -4.54 0.68
N LYS A 160 -3.34 -5.31 -0.41
CA LYS A 160 -2.34 -5.41 -1.48
C LYS A 160 -2.15 -4.10 -2.25
N ALA A 161 -3.24 -3.42 -2.59
CA ALA A 161 -3.17 -2.10 -3.24
C ALA A 161 -2.45 -1.07 -2.37
N THR A 162 -2.74 -1.08 -1.06
CA THR A 162 -2.09 -0.20 -0.08
C THR A 162 -0.59 -0.48 0.01
N THR A 163 -0.19 -1.74 0.18
CA THR A 163 1.23 -2.12 0.26
C THR A 163 2.01 -1.72 -1.00
N ASN A 164 1.40 -1.89 -2.18
CA ASN A 164 2.05 -1.51 -3.44
C ASN A 164 2.22 0.02 -3.54
N ALA A 165 1.18 0.80 -3.26
CA ALA A 165 1.24 2.25 -3.30
C ALA A 165 2.33 2.80 -2.36
N LEU A 166 2.34 2.36 -1.10
CA LEU A 166 3.36 2.76 -0.11
C LEU A 166 4.75 2.29 -0.51
N GLY A 167 4.86 1.10 -1.12
CA GLY A 167 6.10 0.56 -1.63
C GLY A 167 6.71 1.44 -2.72
N GLU A 168 5.91 1.88 -3.69
CA GLU A 168 6.37 2.77 -4.77
C GLU A 168 6.80 4.15 -4.22
N MET A 169 6.07 4.69 -3.23
CA MET A 169 6.46 5.92 -2.53
C MET A 169 7.80 5.78 -1.80
N MET A 170 8.02 4.67 -1.09
CA MET A 170 9.30 4.43 -0.41
C MET A 170 10.44 4.23 -1.42
N ILE A 171 10.20 3.54 -2.53
CA ILE A 171 11.20 3.40 -3.60
C ILE A 171 11.57 4.76 -4.17
N TYR A 172 10.59 5.65 -4.37
CA TYR A 172 10.87 7.02 -4.79
C TYR A 172 11.78 7.74 -3.78
N SER A 173 11.46 7.68 -2.48
CA SER A 173 12.30 8.24 -1.42
C SER A 173 13.73 7.71 -1.50
N LEU A 174 13.91 6.40 -1.60
CA LEU A 174 15.21 5.75 -1.64
C LEU A 174 16.02 6.07 -2.91
N LYS A 175 15.36 6.35 -4.03
CA LYS A 175 16.04 6.74 -5.28
C LYS A 175 16.42 8.23 -5.28
N THR A 176 15.60 9.08 -4.69
CA THR A 176 15.79 10.54 -4.71
C THR A 176 16.70 11.01 -3.59
N TYR A 177 16.57 10.42 -2.40
CA TYR A 177 17.21 10.88 -1.16
C TYR A 177 18.21 9.89 -0.56
N ASP A 178 18.37 8.71 -1.17
CA ASP A 178 19.22 7.61 -0.67
C ASP A 178 18.84 7.10 0.75
N GLN A 179 17.66 7.45 1.23
CA GLN A 179 17.12 7.02 2.51
C GLN A 179 15.58 7.18 2.55
N PRO A 180 14.89 6.55 3.52
CA PRO A 180 13.52 6.90 3.88
C PRO A 180 13.45 8.34 4.41
N ASP A 181 12.85 9.25 3.65
CA ASP A 181 12.90 10.69 3.89
C ASP A 181 11.52 11.29 3.64
N VAL A 182 11.04 12.10 4.59
CA VAL A 182 9.70 12.68 4.51
C VAL A 182 9.54 13.64 3.34
N ARG A 183 10.63 14.26 2.86
CA ARG A 183 10.61 15.16 1.69
C ARG A 183 10.12 14.47 0.42
N ALA A 184 10.27 13.15 0.34
CA ALA A 184 9.73 12.37 -0.76
C ALA A 184 8.20 12.51 -0.88
N LEU A 185 7.48 12.57 0.25
CA LEU A 185 6.04 12.77 0.25
C LEU A 185 5.69 14.20 -0.20
N ASP A 186 6.48 15.20 0.18
CA ASP A 186 6.28 16.60 -0.26
C ASP A 186 6.41 16.71 -1.79
N ASP A 187 7.46 16.11 -2.37
CA ASP A 187 7.69 16.10 -3.82
C ASP A 187 6.59 15.36 -4.59
N ILE A 188 6.14 14.21 -4.07
CA ILE A 188 5.04 13.44 -4.67
C ILE A 188 3.75 14.28 -4.68
N CYS A 189 3.48 15.03 -3.60
CA CYS A 189 2.33 15.91 -3.53
C CYS A 189 2.45 17.13 -4.45
N ALA A 190 3.65 17.72 -4.56
CA ALA A 190 3.91 18.92 -5.36
C ALA A 190 3.84 18.67 -6.87
N THR A 191 4.15 17.45 -7.32
CA THR A 191 4.21 17.08 -8.75
C THR A 191 2.85 16.73 -9.37
N ALA A 192 1.74 17.17 -8.74
CA ALA A 192 0.37 16.93 -9.21
C ALA A 192 0.02 15.45 -9.43
N PHE A 193 0.49 14.56 -8.55
CA PHE A 193 0.21 13.12 -8.48
C PHE A 193 0.90 12.21 -9.52
N ASN A 194 1.77 12.75 -10.38
CA ASN A 194 2.46 11.93 -11.39
C ASN A 194 3.98 12.06 -11.28
N VAL A 195 4.54 11.47 -10.23
CA VAL A 195 5.93 11.01 -10.31
C VAL A 195 5.93 9.72 -11.14
N PRO A 196 6.73 9.60 -12.23
CA PRO A 196 6.67 8.45 -13.15
C PRO A 196 6.82 7.06 -12.51
N ILE A 197 7.33 7.00 -11.28
CA ILE A 197 7.57 5.76 -10.54
C ILE A 197 6.48 5.43 -9.51
N VAL A 198 5.57 6.36 -9.20
CA VAL A 198 4.54 6.22 -8.16
C VAL A 198 3.17 6.26 -8.81
N LYS A 199 2.54 5.10 -8.91
CA LYS A 199 1.13 4.98 -9.27
C LYS A 199 0.26 5.42 -8.10
N SER A 200 -0.93 5.93 -8.42
CA SER A 200 -1.89 6.28 -7.38
C SER A 200 -2.42 5.02 -6.68
N PHE A 201 -2.90 5.19 -5.45
CA PHE A 201 -3.62 4.13 -4.74
C PHE A 201 -4.84 3.62 -5.56
N ASN A 202 -5.50 4.52 -6.29
CA ASN A 202 -6.61 4.19 -7.17
C ASN A 202 -6.21 3.27 -8.34
N ASP A 203 -5.04 3.51 -8.96
CA ASP A 203 -4.51 2.64 -10.02
C ASP A 203 -4.26 1.23 -9.51
N HIS A 204 -3.74 1.11 -8.28
CA HIS A 204 -3.54 -0.18 -7.63
C HIS A 204 -4.85 -0.88 -7.29
N LEU A 205 -5.86 -0.17 -6.76
CA LEU A 205 -7.19 -0.75 -6.50
C LEU A 205 -7.82 -1.29 -7.79
N CYS A 206 -7.72 -0.54 -8.89
CA CYS A 206 -8.18 -0.97 -10.21
C CYS A 206 -7.41 -2.20 -10.71
N GLY A 207 -6.08 -2.22 -10.52
CA GLY A 207 -5.21 -3.35 -10.86
C GLY A 207 -5.55 -4.65 -10.11
N GLU A 208 -6.07 -4.55 -8.89
CA GLU A 208 -6.55 -5.70 -8.11
C GLU A 208 -7.96 -6.19 -8.53
N LYS A 209 -8.51 -5.65 -9.62
CA LYS A 209 -9.81 -6.03 -10.20
C LYS A 209 -10.99 -5.82 -9.24
N LEU A 210 -10.91 -4.78 -8.40
CA LEU A 210 -12.07 -4.29 -7.64
C LEU A 210 -13.05 -3.60 -8.58
N SER A 211 -14.35 -3.68 -8.26
CA SER A 211 -15.35 -2.95 -9.04
C SER A 211 -15.16 -1.44 -8.87
N ARG A 212 -15.60 -0.65 -9.85
CA ARG A 212 -15.55 0.83 -9.74
C ARG A 212 -16.23 1.34 -8.47
N ASN A 213 -17.36 0.74 -8.10
CA ASN A 213 -18.11 1.13 -6.90
C ASN A 213 -17.33 0.79 -5.63
N SER A 214 -16.73 -0.40 -5.56
CA SER A 214 -15.89 -0.81 -4.42
C SER A 214 -14.65 0.07 -4.29
N THR A 215 -14.00 0.39 -5.40
CA THR A 215 -12.86 1.32 -5.44
C THR A 215 -13.24 2.70 -4.92
N LYS A 216 -14.37 3.26 -5.37
CA LYS A 216 -14.88 4.55 -4.86
C LYS A 216 -15.18 4.51 -3.37
N ALA A 217 -15.84 3.45 -2.91
CA ALA A 217 -16.18 3.28 -1.51
C ALA A 217 -14.92 3.17 -0.64
N ILE A 218 -13.96 2.31 -1.02
CA ILE A 218 -12.67 2.19 -0.33
C ILE A 218 -11.96 3.53 -0.25
N ARG A 219 -11.85 4.28 -1.36
CA ARG A 219 -11.21 5.61 -1.37
C ARG A 219 -11.89 6.57 -0.40
N ARG A 220 -13.22 6.62 -0.40
CA ARG A 220 -13.99 7.47 0.51
C ARG A 220 -13.73 7.10 1.97
N GLU A 221 -13.88 5.82 2.32
CA GLU A 221 -13.71 5.36 3.70
C GLU A 221 -12.26 5.53 4.18
N THR A 222 -11.26 5.15 3.37
CA THR A 222 -9.84 5.39 3.67
C THR A 222 -9.56 6.89 3.83
N GLY A 223 -10.13 7.75 2.97
CA GLY A 223 -9.99 9.20 3.09
C GLY A 223 -10.53 9.74 4.40
N GLN A 224 -11.72 9.30 4.82
CA GLN A 224 -12.30 9.68 6.11
C GLN A 224 -11.47 9.17 7.28
N ALA A 225 -10.93 7.94 7.21
CA ALA A 225 -10.05 7.40 8.24
C ALA A 225 -8.79 8.24 8.39
N LEU A 226 -8.10 8.57 7.30
CA LEU A 226 -6.87 9.39 7.35
C LEU A 226 -7.15 10.82 7.84
N GLN A 227 -8.31 11.41 7.51
CA GLN A 227 -8.70 12.69 8.09
C GLN A 227 -8.90 12.61 9.61
N ARG A 228 -9.51 11.53 10.12
CA ARG A 228 -9.64 11.30 11.56
C ARG A 228 -8.28 11.08 12.22
N TRP A 229 -7.38 10.33 11.58
CA TRP A 229 -6.01 10.13 12.07
C TRP A 229 -5.27 11.45 12.19
N LYS A 230 -5.33 12.30 11.15
CA LYS A 230 -4.75 13.64 11.18
C LYS A 230 -5.25 14.42 12.39
N ASN A 231 -6.57 14.45 12.60
CA ASN A 231 -7.14 15.20 13.71
C ASN A 231 -6.71 14.61 15.05
N ALA A 232 -6.67 13.29 15.21
CA ALA A 232 -6.18 12.66 16.44
C ALA A 232 -4.74 13.10 16.78
N PHE A 233 -3.85 13.14 15.78
CA PHE A 233 -2.49 13.67 15.96
C PHE A 233 -2.47 15.14 16.38
N LEU A 234 -3.21 15.99 15.67
CA LEU A 234 -3.24 17.43 15.95
C LEU A 234 -3.89 17.75 17.30
N ASP A 235 -4.89 16.97 17.71
CA ASP A 235 -5.57 17.12 18.99
C ASP A 235 -4.70 16.61 20.15
N HIS A 236 -3.83 15.62 19.91
CA HIS A 236 -2.89 15.15 20.92
C HIS A 236 -1.77 16.17 21.18
N GLY A 237 -1.30 16.87 20.14
CA GLY A 237 -0.76 18.25 20.13
C GLY A 237 0.32 18.70 21.13
N GLU A 238 0.73 17.87 22.09
CA GLU A 238 1.58 18.26 23.20
C GLU A 238 3.07 18.30 22.81
N THR A 239 3.45 17.68 21.68
CA THR A 239 4.84 17.65 21.19
C THR A 239 4.96 17.80 19.66
N PRO A 240 6.06 18.38 19.13
CA PRO A 240 6.25 18.61 17.69
C PRO A 240 6.12 17.36 16.79
N ILE A 241 6.45 16.18 17.31
CA ILE A 241 6.34 14.94 16.55
C ILE A 241 4.88 14.59 16.17
N TYR A 242 3.90 14.87 17.02
CA TYR A 242 2.49 14.63 16.69
C TYR A 242 2.01 15.57 15.59
N GLU A 243 2.42 16.85 15.61
CA GLU A 243 2.12 17.78 14.52
C GLU A 243 2.69 17.31 13.18
N GLU A 244 3.92 16.79 13.20
CA GLU A 244 4.59 16.24 12.03
C GLU A 244 3.88 14.98 11.51
N PHE A 245 3.40 14.09 12.38
CA PHE A 245 2.57 12.95 11.97
C PHE A 245 1.20 13.36 11.44
N GLY A 246 0.60 14.44 11.97
CA GLY A 246 -0.59 15.06 11.40
C GLY A 246 -0.34 15.55 9.97
N ARG A 247 0.79 16.23 9.75
CA ARG A 247 1.22 16.67 8.41
C ARG A 247 1.46 15.49 7.48
N GLN A 248 2.21 14.47 7.90
CA GLN A 248 2.46 13.27 7.11
C GLN A 248 1.18 12.53 6.74
N THR A 249 0.24 12.42 7.67
CA THR A 249 -1.07 11.81 7.40
C THR A 249 -1.81 12.58 6.29
N GLN A 250 -1.77 13.92 6.33
CA GLN A 250 -2.33 14.76 5.27
C GLN A 250 -1.61 14.56 3.93
N MET A 251 -0.30 14.36 3.93
CA MET A 251 0.48 14.12 2.71
C MET A 251 0.18 12.74 2.12
N VAL A 252 0.05 11.70 2.93
CA VAL A 252 -0.37 10.38 2.46
C VAL A 252 -1.80 10.43 1.91
N TYR A 253 -2.71 11.13 2.60
CA TYR A 253 -4.07 11.37 2.09
C TYR A 253 -4.06 11.99 0.68
N THR A 254 -3.22 13.01 0.51
CA THR A 254 -3.02 13.68 -0.76
C THR A 254 -2.43 12.70 -1.78
N ALA A 255 -1.28 12.09 -1.50
CA ALA A 255 -0.56 11.18 -2.38
C ALA A 255 -1.38 9.93 -2.80
N PHE A 256 -2.33 9.50 -1.97
CA PHE A 256 -3.29 8.44 -2.31
C PHE A 256 -4.43 8.91 -3.22
N ASP A 257 -4.48 10.20 -3.55
CA ASP A 257 -5.53 10.84 -4.33
C ASP A 257 -6.91 10.61 -3.69
N LEU A 258 -7.05 10.91 -2.40
CA LEU A 258 -8.30 10.69 -1.65
C LEU A 258 -9.26 11.89 -1.66
N HIS A 259 -8.88 12.98 -2.33
CA HIS A 259 -9.69 14.20 -2.44
C HIS A 259 -10.75 14.12 -3.55
N VAL A 260 -10.57 13.23 -4.54
CA VAL A 260 -11.53 13.04 -5.64
C VAL A 260 -12.60 12.02 -5.22
N VAL A 261 -13.62 12.50 -4.52
CA VAL A 261 -14.81 11.70 -4.13
C VAL A 261 -16.04 12.24 -4.86
N ASP A 262 -16.17 11.90 -6.14
CA ASP A 262 -17.43 11.99 -6.89
C ASP A 262 -18.16 10.64 -6.91
#